data_AF-A0A382T8I2-F1
#
_entry.id   AF-A0A382T8I2-F1
#
_cell.length_a   1.000
_cell.length_b   1.000
_cell.length_c   1.000
_cell.angle_alpha   90.00
_cell.angle_beta   90.00
_cell.angle_gamma   90.00
#
_symmetry.space_group_name_H-M   'P 1'
#
loop_
_entity.id
_entity.type
_entity.pdbx_description
1 polymer ?
#
loop_
_entity_poly.entity_id
_entity_poly.type
_entity_poly.pdbx_seq_one_letter_code
_entity_poly.pdbx_strand_id
1 'polypeptide(L)' 'MNVVQMQHKVSESEWQTRVDLAACYRLVAHYGWTDLIFTHLSARVPDSIGSSEGEAFLINPLGY' A
#
# COMPACT_ATOMS: atom_id res chain seq x y z
N MET A 1 4.02 -14.16 4.00
CA MET A 1 2.98 -13.52 4.82
C MET A 1 1.63 -13.76 4.14
N ASN A 2 0.62 -14.27 4.84
CA ASN A 2 -0.67 -14.57 4.21
C ASN A 2 -1.54 -13.29 4.19
N VAL A 3 -2.04 -12.91 3.01
CA VAL A 3 -2.82 -11.68 2.78
C VAL A 3 -4.09 -11.64 3.64
N VAL A 4 -4.79 -12.78 3.77
CA VAL A 4 -5.99 -12.92 4.59
C VAL A 4 -5.68 -12.71 6.07
N GLN A 5 -4.50 -13.15 6.53
CA GLN A 5 -4.07 -12.90 7.91
C GLN A 5 -3.76 -11.43 8.19
N MET A 6 -3.44 -10.62 7.17
CA MET A 6 -3.16 -9.20 7.35
C MET A 6 -4.43 -8.39 7.54
N GLN A 7 -5.50 -8.73 6.81
CA GLN A 7 -6.79 -8.01 6.88
C GLN A 7 -7.33 -7.91 8.32
N HIS A 8 -7.14 -8.95 9.13
CA HIS A 8 -7.60 -8.99 10.52
C HIS A 8 -6.65 -8.33 11.53
N LYS A 9 -5.50 -7.80 11.08
CA LYS A 9 -4.47 -7.18 11.93
C LYS A 9 -4.38 -5.66 11.80
N VAL A 10 -5.10 -5.09 10.86
CA VAL A 10 -5.11 -3.66 10.56
C VAL A 10 -6.54 -3.14 10.63
N SER A 11 -6.71 -1.83 10.68
CA SER A 11 -8.03 -1.23 10.61
C SER A 11 -8.66 -1.42 9.23
N GLU A 12 -9.98 -1.22 9.15
CA GLU A 12 -10.71 -1.30 7.88
C GLU A 12 -10.27 -0.22 6.88
N SER A 13 -10.01 0.99 7.35
CA SER A 13 -9.51 2.11 6.53
C SER A 13 -8.09 1.85 6.00
N GLU A 14 -7.20 1.30 6.82
CA GLU A 14 -5.88 0.87 6.36
C GLU A 14 -6.00 -0.27 5.35
N TRP A 15 -6.86 -1.26 5.63
CA TRP A 15 -7.08 -2.38 4.71
C TRP A 15 -7.57 -1.90 3.34
N GLN A 16 -8.54 -1.00 3.29
CA GLN A 16 -9.02 -0.44 2.03
C GLN A 16 -7.91 0.29 1.28
N THR A 17 -7.08 1.08 1.99
CA THR A 17 -5.93 1.76 1.41
C THR A 17 -4.92 0.76 0.81
N ARG A 18 -4.69 -0.39 1.46
CA ARG A 18 -3.84 -1.47 0.94
C ARG A 18 -4.41 -2.07 -0.34
N VAL A 19 -5.72 -2.30 -0.40
CA VAL A 19 -6.42 -2.81 -1.59
C VAL A 19 -6.30 -1.83 -2.75
N ASP A 20 -6.58 -0.55 -2.50
CA ASP A 20 -6.54 0.50 -3.52
C ASP A 20 -5.12 0.71 -4.05
N LEU A 21 -4.13 0.77 -3.15
CA LEU A 21 -2.73 0.88 -3.56
C LEU A 21 -2.30 -0.32 -4.41
N ALA A 22 -2.69 -1.55 -4.03
CA ALA A 22 -2.41 -2.74 -4.82
C ALA A 22 -3.12 -2.72 -6.20
N ALA A 23 -4.33 -2.16 -6.29
CA ALA A 23 -5.00 -1.94 -7.57
C ALA A 23 -4.25 -0.91 -8.43
N CYS A 24 -3.79 0.19 -7.84
CA CYS A 24 -2.97 1.20 -8.53
C CYS A 24 -1.68 0.60 -9.12
N TYR A 25 -0.95 -0.23 -8.37
CA TYR A 25 0.22 -0.94 -8.92
C TYR A 25 -0.12 -1.77 -10.15
N ARG A 26 -1.25 -2.49 -10.13
CA ARG A 26 -1.71 -3.29 -11.29
C ARG A 26 -2.10 -2.41 -12.48
N LEU A 27 -2.72 -1.26 -12.24
CA LEU A 27 -3.06 -0.30 -13.30
C LEU A 27 -1.80 0.31 -13.92
N VAL A 28 -0.82 0.71 -13.10
CA VAL A 28 0.48 1.22 -13.59
C VAL A 28 1.18 0.19 -14.47
N ALA A 29 1.18 -1.09 -14.07
CA ALA A 29 1.69 -2.17 -14.89
C ALA A 29 0.88 -2.36 -16.19
N HIS A 30 -0.46 -2.33 -16.10
CA HIS A 30 -1.34 -2.50 -17.26
C HIS A 30 -1.14 -1.41 -18.33
N TYR A 31 -0.91 -0.16 -17.90
CA TYR A 31 -0.67 0.96 -18.81
C TYR A 31 0.80 1.15 -19.22
N GLY A 32 1.71 0.26 -18.80
CA GLY A 32 3.13 0.33 -19.14
C GLY A 32 3.87 1.50 -18.52
N TRP A 33 3.42 2.01 -17.38
CA TRP A 33 4.03 3.14 -16.66
C TRP A 33 5.11 2.72 -15.67
N THR A 34 5.59 1.48 -15.76
CA THR A 34 6.63 0.90 -14.91
C THR A 34 8.02 1.09 -15.50
N ASP A 35 9.02 1.33 -14.66
CA ASP A 35 10.44 1.24 -14.98
C ASP A 35 11.09 0.09 -14.19
N LEU A 36 11.16 -1.10 -14.80
CA LEU A 36 11.62 -2.34 -14.16
C LEU A 36 11.03 -2.50 -12.75
N ILE A 37 11.89 -2.46 -11.72
CA ILE A 37 11.51 -2.56 -10.30
C ILE A 37 11.62 -1.22 -9.55
N PHE A 38 11.88 -0.11 -10.25
CA PHE A 38 12.20 1.19 -9.66
C PHE A 38 10.98 2.12 -9.52
N THR A 39 9.83 1.76 -10.08
CA THR A 39 8.59 2.51 -9.87
C THR A 39 8.03 2.25 -8.47
N HIS A 40 7.77 3.33 -7.72
CA HIS A 40 7.18 3.26 -6.38
C HIS A 40 5.93 4.14 -6.31
N LEU A 41 4.88 3.59 -5.71
CA LEU A 41 3.67 4.28 -5.33
C LEU A 41 3.53 4.18 -3.81
N SER A 42 3.24 5.31 -3.17
CA SER A 42 2.94 5.34 -1.74
C SER A 42 1.52 5.81 -1.48
N ALA A 43 0.94 5.33 -0.38
CA ALA A 43 -0.34 5.80 0.12
C ALA A 43 -0.24 6.03 1.63
N ARG A 44 -0.77 7.14 2.11
CA ARG A 44 -0.82 7.46 3.55
C ARG A 44 -1.84 6.56 4.24
N VAL A 45 -1.51 6.02 5.41
CA VAL A 45 -2.47 5.27 6.25
C VAL A 45 -3.39 6.28 6.94
N PRO A 46 -4.72 6.27 6.68
CA PRO A 46 -5.62 7.29 7.19
C PRO A 46 -5.58 7.44 8.72
N ASP A 47 -5.52 6.32 9.42
CA ASP A 47 -5.60 6.30 10.89
C ASP A 47 -4.32 6.80 11.58
N SER A 48 -3.22 6.89 10.83
CA SER A 48 -1.97 7.44 11.37
C SER A 48 -1.98 8.98 11.48
N ILE A 49 -2.91 9.65 10.79
CA ILE A 49 -2.99 11.11 10.74
C ILE A 49 -3.33 11.66 12.14
N GLY A 50 -2.43 12.44 12.70
CA GLY A 50 -2.61 13.02 14.04
C GLY A 50 -2.48 12.02 15.19
N SER A 51 -2.03 10.78 14.91
CA SER A 51 -1.72 9.81 15.94
C SER A 51 -0.45 10.21 16.71
N SER A 52 -0.34 9.77 17.97
CA SER A 52 0.85 9.99 18.81
C SER A 52 2.10 9.24 18.32
N GLU A 53 1.92 8.23 17.47
CA GLU A 53 2.99 7.39 16.91
C GLU A 53 3.60 7.98 15.62
N GLY A 54 2.99 9.03 15.08
CA GLY A 54 3.42 9.68 13.83
C GLY A 54 2.67 9.18 12.60
N GLU A 55 2.98 9.78 11.45
CA GLU A 55 2.35 9.44 10.17
C GLU A 55 2.97 8.16 9.57
N ALA A 56 2.12 7.28 9.04
CA ALA A 56 2.51 6.04 8.39
C ALA A 56 2.13 6.02 6.91
N PHE A 57 2.95 5.36 6.10
CA PHE A 57 2.77 5.20 4.66
C PHE A 57 2.95 3.75 4.23
N LEU A 58 2.13 3.32 3.27
CA LEU A 58 2.25 2.05 2.55
C LEU A 58 3.10 2.26 1.31
N ILE A 59 3.93 1.28 0.97
CA ILE A 59 4.79 1.25 -0.23
C ILE A 59 5.03 -0.21 -0.64
N ASN A 60 5.43 -0.46 -1.89
CA ASN A 60 5.82 -1.80 -2.33
C ASN A 60 7.11 -2.26 -1.63
N PRO A 61 7.28 -3.59 -1.41
CA PRO A 61 8.60 -4.13 -1.13
C PRO A 61 9.52 -3.96 -2.35
N LEU A 62 10.78 -3.71 -2.10
CA LEU A 62 11.79 -3.60 -3.16
C LEU A 62 12.17 -5.01 -3.66
N GLY A 63 11.82 -5.32 -4.91
CA GLY A 63 12.32 -6.49 -5.65
C GLY A 63 11.76 -7.86 -5.25
N TYR A 64 10.54 -7.94 -4.68
CA TYR A 64 9.93 -9.17 -4.17
C TYR A 64 8.59 -9.53 -4.81
#